data_AF-A0AAN6YLU9-F1
#
_entry.id   AF-A0AAN6YLU9-F1
#
_cell.length_a   1.000
_cell.length_b   1.000
_cell.length_c   1.000
_cell.angle_alpha   90.00
_cell.angle_beta   90.00
_cell.angle_gamma   90.00
#
_symmetry.space_group_name_H-M   'P 1'
#
loop_
_entity.id
_entity.type
_entity.pdbx_description
1 polymer ?
#
loop_
_entity_poly.entity_id
_entity_poly.type
_entity_poly.pdbx_seq_one_letter_code
_entity_poly.pdbx_strand_id
1 'polypeptide(L)'
;MLQLQKPPPSNRIYPSSSQSLQPLQPDWFTPQPQFQGDLNDPAVSQEDQALLQGFVDKLYKEKMERCTRCQRFWFNLDLNFHRICKVCRTCDTEKKRGEGGPLLFCDENKLDFGEVSAHLPALSQVEEQLIARVHVYCDICCVRGQQYRYRGVTPQA
;
A
#
# COMPACT_ATOMS: atom_id res chain seq x y z
N MET A 1 29.47 26.01 14.64
CA MET A 1 30.32 25.23 13.73
C MET A 1 30.33 23.78 14.19
N LEU A 2 29.33 22.98 13.78
CA LEU A 2 29.30 21.55 14.12
C LEU A 2 30.14 20.80 13.08
N GLN A 3 31.25 20.21 13.53
CA GLN A 3 32.13 19.42 12.68
C GLN A 3 31.49 18.05 12.41
N LEU A 4 31.28 17.73 11.12
CA LEU A 4 30.91 16.40 10.65
C LEU A 4 32.10 15.45 10.83
N GLN A 5 31.98 14.49 11.75
CA GLN A 5 32.90 13.36 11.82
C GLN A 5 32.63 12.40 10.65
N LYS A 6 33.67 12.10 9.87
CA LYS A 6 33.61 11.09 8.80
C LYS A 6 33.51 9.69 9.41
N PRO A 7 32.66 8.81 8.87
CA PRO A 7 32.59 7.42 9.34
C PRO A 7 33.88 6.66 9.01
N PRO A 8 34.25 5.64 9.82
CA PRO A 8 35.47 4.88 9.63
C PRO A 8 35.42 4.02 8.36
N PRO A 9 36.57 3.68 7.76
CA PRO A 9 36.62 2.86 6.56
C PRO A 9 36.12 1.43 6.86
N SER A 10 35.23 0.95 6.01
CA SER A 10 34.65 -0.39 6.08
C SER A 10 35.68 -1.46 5.68
N ASN A 11 36.27 -2.14 6.67
CA ASN A 11 37.08 -3.36 6.46
C ASN A 11 36.20 -4.58 6.16
N ARG A 12 35.49 -4.58 5.03
CA ARG A 12 34.89 -5.82 4.50
C ARG A 12 35.94 -6.55 3.66
N ILE A 13 36.53 -7.58 4.26
CA ILE A 13 37.27 -8.60 3.52
C ILE A 13 36.23 -9.44 2.79
N TYR A 14 36.16 -9.31 1.46
CA TYR A 14 35.41 -10.25 0.63
C TYR A 14 36.28 -11.47 0.38
N PRO A 15 35.79 -12.71 0.65
CA PRO A 15 36.51 -13.90 0.22
C PRO A 15 36.53 -13.91 -1.31
N SER A 16 37.74 -13.93 -1.87
CA SER A 16 37.97 -14.15 -3.31
C SER A 16 37.70 -15.62 -3.64
N SER A 17 36.44 -16.01 -3.58
CA SER A 17 35.98 -17.25 -4.18
C SER A 17 35.63 -16.93 -5.63
N SER A 18 36.62 -17.10 -6.51
CA SER A 18 36.41 -17.16 -7.96
C SER A 18 35.63 -18.43 -8.32
N GLN A 19 34.40 -18.55 -7.81
CA GLN A 19 33.43 -19.47 -8.40
C GLN A 19 32.89 -18.74 -9.61
N SER A 20 33.27 -19.25 -10.79
CA SER A 20 32.63 -18.94 -12.06
C SER A 20 31.12 -19.10 -11.90
N LEU A 21 30.42 -17.99 -11.64
CA LEU A 21 28.97 -17.92 -11.78
C LEU A 21 28.70 -18.11 -13.27
N GLN A 22 28.41 -19.35 -13.67
CA GLN A 22 27.85 -19.56 -15.00
C GLN A 22 26.57 -18.74 -15.10
N PRO A 23 26.37 -17.99 -16.20
CA PRO A 23 25.11 -17.29 -16.41
C PRO A 23 23.98 -18.31 -16.34
N LEU A 24 22.99 -18.09 -15.47
CA LEU A 24 21.71 -18.79 -15.55
C LEU A 24 21.10 -18.45 -16.92
N GLN A 25 21.35 -19.30 -17.91
CA GLN A 25 20.70 -19.21 -19.21
C GLN A 25 19.21 -19.50 -18.98
N PRO A 26 18.29 -18.63 -19.41
CA PRO A 26 16.88 -18.93 -19.34
C PRO A 26 16.62 -20.17 -20.21
N ASP A 27 15.91 -21.15 -19.66
CA ASP A 27 15.73 -22.50 -20.20
C ASP A 27 14.66 -22.59 -21.29
N TRP A 28 14.36 -21.48 -21.96
CA TRP A 28 13.27 -21.33 -22.93
C TRP A 28 13.40 -22.26 -24.15
N PHE A 29 14.60 -22.72 -24.47
CA PHE A 29 14.88 -23.69 -25.55
C PHE A 29 14.69 -25.14 -25.13
N THR A 30 14.52 -25.41 -23.83
CA THR A 30 14.31 -26.77 -23.33
C THR A 30 12.91 -27.20 -23.75
N PRO A 31 12.75 -28.33 -24.47
CA PRO A 31 11.44 -28.86 -24.77
C PRO A 31 10.67 -29.02 -23.45
N GLN A 32 9.51 -28.35 -23.35
CA GLN A 32 8.66 -28.50 -22.18
C GLN A 32 8.39 -30.01 -21.99
N PRO A 33 8.51 -30.53 -20.76
CA PRO A 33 8.22 -31.93 -20.51
C PRO A 33 6.82 -32.23 -21.04
N GLN A 34 6.71 -33.26 -21.88
CA GLN A 34 5.42 -33.67 -22.43
C GLN A 34 4.54 -34.15 -21.27
N PHE A 35 3.35 -33.58 -21.15
CA PHE A 35 2.38 -34.02 -20.15
C PHE A 35 1.95 -35.46 -20.46
N GLN A 36 2.23 -36.37 -19.53
CA GLN A 36 1.95 -37.81 -19.67
C GLN A 36 0.66 -38.24 -18.95
N GLY A 37 -0.10 -37.30 -18.36
CA GLY A 37 -1.35 -37.57 -17.67
C GLY A 37 -2.57 -37.60 -18.60
N ASP A 38 -3.73 -37.97 -18.05
CA ASP A 38 -5.01 -37.86 -18.75
C ASP A 38 -5.45 -36.38 -18.76
N LEU A 39 -5.87 -35.89 -19.93
CA LEU A 39 -6.41 -34.53 -20.09
C LEU A 39 -7.84 -34.40 -19.56
N ASN A 40 -8.53 -35.51 -19.31
CA ASN A 40 -9.86 -35.52 -18.71
C ASN A 40 -9.82 -35.47 -17.18
N ASP A 41 -8.66 -35.71 -16.57
CA ASP A 41 -8.49 -35.57 -15.13
C ASP A 41 -8.53 -34.10 -14.72
N PRO A 42 -9.11 -33.76 -13.56
CA PRO A 42 -9.03 -32.42 -13.01
C PRO A 42 -7.57 -31.98 -12.87
N ALA A 43 -7.23 -30.82 -13.45
CA ALA A 43 -5.89 -30.25 -13.36
C ALA A 43 -5.44 -29.92 -11.92
N VAL A 44 -6.37 -29.99 -10.96
CA VAL A 44 -6.16 -29.69 -9.56
C VAL A 44 -6.69 -30.86 -8.74
N SER A 45 -5.87 -31.36 -7.81
CA SER A 45 -6.24 -32.46 -6.92
C SER A 45 -7.48 -32.11 -6.09
N GLN A 46 -8.22 -33.13 -5.63
CA GLN A 46 -9.39 -32.90 -4.78
C GLN A 46 -9.03 -32.14 -3.48
N GLU A 47 -7.83 -32.38 -2.94
CA GLU A 47 -7.31 -31.71 -1.76
C GLU A 47 -7.07 -30.21 -2.03
N ASP A 48 -6.43 -29.89 -3.14
CA ASP A 48 -6.18 -28.51 -3.57
C ASP A 48 -7.48 -27.78 -3.92
N GLN A 49 -8.46 -28.48 -4.50
CA GLN A 49 -9.79 -27.91 -4.74
C GLN A 49 -10.47 -27.47 -3.44
N ALA A 50 -10.35 -28.26 -2.37
CA ALA A 50 -10.87 -27.87 -1.06
C ALA A 50 -10.14 -26.64 -0.49
N LEU A 51 -8.82 -26.53 -0.69
CA LEU A 51 -8.04 -25.35 -0.33
C LEU A 51 -8.47 -24.12 -1.12
N LEU A 52 -8.65 -24.25 -2.44
CA LEU A 52 -9.13 -23.18 -3.31
C LEU A 52 -10.50 -22.70 -2.88
N GLN A 53 -11.43 -23.62 -2.59
CA GLN A 53 -12.75 -23.26 -2.12
C GLN A 53 -12.68 -22.49 -0.80
N GLY A 54 -11.87 -22.97 0.16
CA GLY A 54 -11.67 -22.28 1.43
C GLY A 54 -11.04 -20.89 1.28
N PHE A 55 -10.14 -20.71 0.32
CA PHE A 55 -9.57 -19.40 -0.02
C PHE A 55 -10.64 -18.47 -0.62
N VAL A 56 -11.37 -18.94 -1.62
CA VAL A 56 -12.44 -18.19 -2.30
C VAL A 56 -13.51 -17.75 -1.31
N ASP A 57 -13.94 -18.64 -0.41
CA ASP A 57 -14.93 -18.34 0.62
C ASP A 57 -14.46 -17.24 1.59
N LYS A 58 -13.17 -17.26 1.96
CA LYS A 58 -12.58 -16.20 2.80
C LYS A 58 -12.51 -14.88 2.03
N LEU A 59 -12.11 -14.93 0.76
CA LEU A 59 -12.01 -13.76 -0.10
C LEU A 59 -13.38 -13.07 -0.31
N TYR A 60 -14.46 -13.85 -0.47
CA TYR A 60 -15.81 -13.29 -0.58
C TYR A 60 -16.38 -12.75 0.74
N LYS A 61 -15.87 -13.20 1.88
CA LYS A 61 -16.28 -12.68 3.20
C LYS A 61 -15.62 -11.33 3.52
N GLU A 62 -14.45 -11.07 2.98
CA GLU A 62 -13.78 -9.78 3.10
C GLU A 62 -14.58 -8.70 2.39
N LYS A 63 -15.00 -7.69 3.14
CA LYS A 63 -15.74 -6.53 2.62
C LYS A 63 -14.98 -5.26 2.92
N MET A 64 -14.98 -4.33 1.97
CA MET A 64 -14.44 -3.01 2.20
C MET A 64 -15.32 -2.24 3.18
N GLU A 65 -14.68 -1.57 4.12
CA GLU A 65 -15.29 -0.80 5.18
C GLU A 65 -15.01 0.68 4.94
N ARG A 66 -15.95 1.56 5.30
CA ARG A 66 -15.77 3.02 5.21
C ARG A 66 -15.71 3.64 6.60
N CYS A 67 -14.64 4.37 6.88
CA CYS A 67 -14.54 5.21 8.07
C CYS A 67 -15.33 6.52 7.86
N THR A 68 -16.18 6.91 8.81
CA THR A 68 -16.97 8.15 8.74
C THR A 68 -16.16 9.41 9.02
N ARG A 69 -14.97 9.30 9.60
CA ARG A 69 -14.09 10.46 9.91
C ARG A 69 -13.13 10.78 8.78
N CYS A 70 -12.23 9.86 8.45
CA CYS A 70 -11.24 10.09 7.41
C CYS A 70 -11.72 9.71 6.00
N GLN A 71 -12.97 9.26 5.84
CA GLN A 71 -13.57 8.80 4.58
C GLN A 71 -12.82 7.65 3.87
N ARG A 72 -11.79 7.06 4.51
CA ARG A 72 -11.05 5.93 3.95
C ARG A 72 -11.98 4.74 3.74
N PHE A 73 -11.90 4.16 2.54
CA PHE A 73 -12.61 2.94 2.16
C PHE A 73 -11.61 1.81 1.92
N TRP A 74 -11.50 0.87 2.85
CA TRP A 74 -10.50 -0.21 2.78
C TRP A 74 -10.90 -1.42 3.63
N PHE A 75 -10.19 -2.53 3.49
CA PHE A 75 -10.35 -3.71 4.34
C PHE A 75 -9.77 -3.49 5.73
N ASN A 76 -10.30 -4.21 6.73
CA ASN A 76 -9.73 -4.30 8.07
C ASN A 76 -9.44 -2.92 8.72
N LEU A 77 -10.41 -2.00 8.66
CA LEU A 77 -10.28 -0.68 9.28
C LEU A 77 -10.51 -0.71 10.79
N ASP A 78 -10.92 -1.87 11.34
CA ASP A 78 -11.23 -2.07 12.75
C ASP A 78 -12.24 -1.02 13.24
N LEU A 79 -13.37 -0.86 12.53
CA LEU A 79 -14.37 0.15 12.84
C LEU A 79 -15.00 -0.06 14.23
N ASN A 80 -15.25 1.02 14.97
CA ASN A 80 -16.07 0.96 16.19
C ASN A 80 -17.56 1.08 15.87
N PHE A 81 -18.41 1.08 16.91
CA PHE A 81 -19.85 1.29 16.79
C PHE A 81 -20.23 2.58 16.01
N HIS A 82 -19.42 3.63 16.10
CA HIS A 82 -19.62 4.89 15.37
C HIS A 82 -19.00 4.90 13.96
N ARG A 83 -18.54 3.75 13.45
CA ARG A 83 -17.84 3.59 12.16
C ARG A 83 -16.56 4.43 12.03
N ILE A 84 -15.85 4.63 13.13
CA ILE A 84 -14.54 5.31 13.17
C ILE A 84 -13.45 4.25 13.18
N CYS A 85 -12.46 4.36 12.30
CA CYS A 85 -11.36 3.38 12.21
C CYS A 85 -10.36 3.48 13.38
N LYS A 86 -9.60 2.40 13.61
CA LYS A 86 -8.61 2.33 14.69
C LYS A 86 -7.56 3.44 14.64
N VAL A 87 -7.12 3.84 13.45
CA VAL A 87 -6.13 4.91 13.28
C VAL A 87 -6.68 6.23 13.82
N CYS A 88 -7.87 6.65 13.38
CA CYS A 88 -8.50 7.89 13.86
C CYS A 88 -8.70 7.82 15.38
N ARG A 89 -9.28 6.74 15.91
CA ARG A 89 -9.43 6.58 17.38
C ARG A 89 -8.13 6.73 18.15
N THR A 90 -7.03 6.22 17.60
CA THR A 90 -5.71 6.28 18.24
C THR A 90 -5.11 7.68 18.14
N CYS A 91 -5.26 8.34 16.99
CA CYS A 91 -4.77 9.70 16.72
C CYS A 91 -5.55 10.78 17.47
N ASP A 92 -6.84 10.59 17.64
CA ASP A 92 -7.76 11.55 18.26
C ASP A 92 -7.76 11.49 19.80
N THR A 93 -6.88 10.69 20.39
CA THR A 93 -6.65 10.67 21.84
C THR A 93 -6.07 12.01 22.30
N GLU A 94 -6.49 12.49 23.47
CA GLU A 94 -6.00 13.75 24.04
C GLU A 94 -4.49 13.79 24.16
N LYS A 95 -3.86 12.66 24.50
CA LYS A 95 -2.41 12.52 24.56
C LYS A 95 -1.70 12.89 23.24
N LYS A 96 -2.35 12.66 22.10
CA LYS A 96 -1.76 12.93 20.77
C LYS A 96 -2.15 14.28 20.20
N ARG A 97 -3.40 14.72 20.41
CA ARG A 97 -3.89 16.00 19.86
C ARG A 97 -3.58 17.20 20.76
N GLY A 98 -3.26 16.97 22.03
CA GLY A 98 -3.21 18.01 23.07
C GLY A 98 -4.59 18.27 23.67
N GLU A 99 -4.63 18.86 24.87
CA GLU A 99 -5.88 19.23 25.52
C GLU A 99 -6.66 20.23 24.64
N GLY A 100 -7.91 19.90 24.32
CA GLY A 100 -8.75 20.72 23.42
C GLY A 100 -8.29 20.77 21.96
N GLY A 101 -7.29 20.00 21.54
CA GLY A 101 -6.84 19.97 20.14
C GLY A 101 -7.91 19.41 19.18
N PRO A 102 -7.94 19.89 17.92
CA PRO A 102 -8.88 19.42 16.91
C PRO A 102 -8.64 17.93 16.58
N LEU A 103 -9.68 17.27 16.05
CA LEU A 103 -9.56 15.90 15.54
C LEU A 103 -8.62 15.85 14.33
N LEU A 104 -8.00 14.69 14.06
CA LEU A 104 -7.01 14.59 12.98
C LEU A 104 -7.60 14.90 11.59
N PHE A 105 -8.85 14.50 11.34
CA PHE A 105 -9.56 14.82 10.09
C PHE A 105 -10.81 15.63 10.45
N CYS A 106 -10.73 16.95 10.34
CA CYS A 106 -11.86 17.85 10.57
C CYS A 106 -11.72 19.18 9.81
N ASP A 107 -12.80 19.94 9.75
CA ASP A 107 -12.80 21.25 9.12
C ASP A 107 -11.87 22.23 9.84
N GLU A 108 -11.81 22.15 11.18
CA GLU A 108 -11.02 23.05 12.03
C GLU A 108 -9.52 23.02 11.68
N ASN A 109 -9.00 21.85 11.30
CA ASN A 109 -7.62 21.69 10.89
C ASN A 109 -7.42 21.62 9.36
N LYS A 110 -8.48 21.85 8.58
CA LYS A 110 -8.48 21.81 7.10
C LYS A 110 -8.01 20.46 6.54
N LEU A 111 -8.22 19.38 7.28
CA LEU A 111 -7.98 18.00 6.83
C LEU A 111 -9.27 17.23 6.62
N ASP A 112 -10.43 17.90 6.66
CA ASP A 112 -11.65 17.34 6.07
C ASP A 112 -11.61 17.51 4.56
N PHE A 113 -11.78 16.40 3.85
CA PHE A 113 -11.84 16.38 2.40
C PHE A 113 -13.23 16.75 1.87
N GLY A 114 -14.23 16.83 2.77
CA GLY A 114 -15.62 17.08 2.43
C GLY A 114 -16.23 15.97 1.57
N GLU A 115 -17.40 16.25 1.01
CA GLU A 115 -18.00 15.39 -0.01
C GLU A 115 -17.33 15.62 -1.36
N VAL A 116 -17.19 14.54 -2.13
CA VAL A 116 -16.72 14.64 -3.52
C VAL A 116 -17.77 15.42 -4.30
N SER A 117 -17.38 16.58 -4.84
CA SER A 117 -18.25 17.45 -5.62
C SER A 117 -18.91 16.69 -6.77
N ALA A 118 -20.24 16.87 -6.92
CA ALA A 118 -21.01 16.28 -8.02
C ALA A 118 -20.58 16.76 -9.41
N HIS A 119 -19.79 17.84 -9.48
CA HIS A 119 -19.25 18.37 -10.73
C HIS A 119 -17.99 17.63 -11.22
N LEU A 120 -17.38 16.78 -10.38
CA LEU A 120 -16.24 15.98 -10.79
C LEU A 120 -16.74 14.77 -11.58
N PRO A 121 -16.20 14.51 -12.78
CA PRO A 121 -16.55 13.32 -13.53
C PRO A 121 -16.12 12.07 -12.75
N ALA A 122 -16.94 11.02 -12.84
CA ALA A 122 -16.53 9.71 -12.33
C ALA A 122 -15.31 9.23 -13.09
N LEU A 123 -14.32 8.70 -12.37
CA LEU A 123 -13.14 8.12 -12.99
C LEU A 123 -13.55 6.86 -13.76
N SER A 124 -13.08 6.74 -15.00
CA SER A 124 -13.16 5.51 -15.75
C SER A 124 -12.24 4.45 -15.13
N GLN A 125 -12.54 3.17 -15.35
CA GLN A 125 -11.70 2.07 -14.87
C GLN A 125 -10.23 2.21 -15.29
N VAL A 126 -9.96 2.75 -16.48
CA VAL A 126 -8.61 2.99 -16.98
C VAL A 126 -7.91 4.08 -16.17
N GLU A 127 -8.59 5.19 -15.89
CA GLU A 127 -8.05 6.28 -15.07
C GLU A 127 -7.77 5.80 -13.64
N GLU A 128 -8.68 5.04 -13.04
CA GLU A 128 -8.48 4.44 -11.72
C GLU A 128 -7.25 3.54 -11.69
N GLN A 129 -7.06 2.69 -12.72
CA GLN A 129 -5.88 1.82 -12.83
C GLN A 129 -4.58 2.61 -13.00
N LEU A 130 -4.59 3.69 -13.79
CA LEU A 130 -3.43 4.56 -13.97
C LEU A 130 -3.07 5.28 -12.67
N ILE A 131 -4.06 5.83 -11.97
CA ILE A 131 -3.89 6.49 -10.67
C ILE A 131 -3.36 5.48 -9.64
N ALA A 132 -3.93 4.27 -9.56
CA ALA A 132 -3.51 3.25 -8.60
C ALA A 132 -2.02 2.88 -8.73
N ARG A 133 -1.49 2.80 -9.96
CA ARG A 133 -0.06 2.53 -10.20
C ARG A 133 0.85 3.65 -9.73
N VAL A 134 0.46 4.90 -9.96
CA VAL A 134 1.25 6.08 -9.55
C VAL A 134 1.10 6.37 -8.06
N HIS A 135 -0.04 5.99 -7.45
CA HIS A 135 -0.35 6.26 -6.05
C HIS A 135 0.71 5.69 -5.10
N VAL A 136 1.14 4.43 -5.31
CA VAL A 136 2.19 3.80 -4.49
C VAL A 136 3.51 4.58 -4.57
N TYR A 137 3.85 5.09 -5.76
CA TYR A 137 5.05 5.90 -5.94
C TYR A 137 4.93 7.25 -5.22
N CYS A 138 3.79 7.93 -5.35
CA CYS A 138 3.51 9.18 -4.64
C CYS A 138 3.57 9.00 -3.12
N ASP A 139 2.98 7.93 -2.58
CA ASP A 139 2.99 7.62 -1.15
C ASP A 139 4.42 7.40 -0.63
N ILE A 140 5.22 6.62 -1.35
CA ILE A 140 6.64 6.39 -1.00
C ILE A 140 7.43 7.70 -1.03
N CYS A 141 7.22 8.55 -2.05
CA CYS A 141 7.90 9.84 -2.15
C CYS A 141 7.47 10.83 -1.07
N CYS A 142 6.19 10.80 -0.66
CA CYS A 142 5.67 11.63 0.42
C CYS A 142 6.21 11.18 1.79
N VAL A 143 6.24 9.87 2.08
CA VAL A 143 6.80 9.31 3.33
C VAL A 143 8.30 9.62 3.48
N ARG A 144 9.05 9.67 2.36
CA ARG A 144 10.49 10.00 2.36
C ARG A 144 10.79 11.50 2.37
N GLY A 145 9.78 12.35 2.59
CA GLY A 145 9.97 13.77 2.84
C GLY A 145 10.16 14.64 1.60
N GLN A 146 9.91 14.19 0.37
CA GLN A 146 10.02 15.12 -0.78
C GLN A 146 8.91 16.21 -0.79
N GLN A 147 7.95 16.16 0.15
CA GLN A 147 6.91 17.17 0.35
C GLN A 147 7.40 18.53 0.87
N TYR A 148 8.66 18.70 1.33
CA TYR A 148 9.16 20.02 1.76
C TYR A 148 9.20 21.07 0.63
N ARG A 149 8.99 20.67 -0.64
CA ARG A 149 9.06 21.56 -1.80
C ARG A 149 7.73 22.17 -2.22
N TYR A 150 6.59 21.70 -1.70
CA TYR A 150 5.32 22.39 -1.91
C TYR A 150 5.20 23.55 -0.91
N ARG A 151 5.77 24.71 -1.26
CA ARG A 151 5.34 25.98 -0.68
C ARG A 151 4.07 26.39 -1.40
N GLY A 152 2.93 26.37 -0.70
CA GLY A 152 1.68 26.91 -1.22
C GLY A 152 1.90 28.34 -1.71
N VAL A 153 1.39 28.63 -2.89
CA VAL A 153 1.32 30.01 -3.40
C VAL A 153 0.24 30.70 -2.56
N THR A 154 0.63 31.63 -1.70
CA THR A 154 -0.34 32.50 -1.05
C THR A 154 -1.02 33.33 -2.14
N PRO A 155 -2.36 33.40 -2.18
CA PRO A 155 -3.05 34.34 -3.07
C PRO A 155 -2.60 35.75 -2.70
N GLN A 156 -2.08 36.50 -3.67
CA GLN A 156 -1.86 37.93 -3.51
C GLN A 156 -3.23 38.62 -3.45
N ALA A 157 -3.44 39.37 -2.37
CA ALA A 157 -4.55 40.32 -2.23
C ALA A 157 -4.16 41.66 -2.85
#